data_AF-A0A073KB02-F1
#
_entry.id   AF-A0A073KB02-F1
#
_cell.length_a   1.000
_cell.length_b   1.000
_cell.length_c   1.000
_cell.angle_alpha   90.00
_cell.angle_beta   90.00
_cell.angle_gamma   90.00
#
_symmetry.space_group_name_H-M   'P 1'
#
loop_
_entity.id
_entity.type
_entity.pdbx_description
1 polymer ?
#
loop_
_entity_poly.entity_id
_entity_poly.type
_entity_poly.pdbx_seq_one_letter_code
_entity_poly.pdbx_strand_id
1 'polypeptide(L)'
;MIKKILVSVGIGALLVGCNSNEEKIEEKERTIQEQEMIEMTEEDEQSLKQLVNQYVQTINENLFEEHMSLYSSSAMNFDDTKAQKEADFKRGNVQVELLTTDVKKFEGDYAVIETTEKENKNSKVVEKKVQYGIGKESGGWKIEDVRIIEKKESEAL
;
A
#
# COMPACT_ATOMS: atom_id res chain seq x y z
N MET A 1 -66.72 51.22 22.80
CA MET A 1 -65.26 50.99 22.65
C MET A 1 -64.99 49.50 22.71
N ILE A 2 -64.31 48.97 21.67
CA ILE A 2 -63.31 47.86 21.70
C ILE A 2 -63.79 46.53 22.35
N LYS A 3 -63.85 45.36 21.70
CA LYS A 3 -63.40 44.86 20.39
C LYS A 3 -64.21 43.60 20.03
N LYS A 4 -64.39 43.42 18.73
CA LYS A 4 -64.92 42.26 17.98
C LYS A 4 -64.05 41.00 18.27
N ILE A 5 -64.54 39.76 18.17
CA ILE A 5 -64.61 38.90 16.95
C ILE A 5 -65.28 37.57 17.39
N LEU A 6 -66.48 37.21 16.91
CA LEU A 6 -66.81 36.40 15.72
C LEU A 6 -66.28 34.94 15.81
N VAL A 7 -67.15 33.93 16.02
CA VAL A 7 -67.67 32.94 15.01
C VAL A 7 -66.62 31.84 14.72
N SER A 8 -66.87 30.53 14.70
CA SER A 8 -68.05 29.70 14.36
C SER A 8 -67.83 28.26 14.85
N VAL A 9 -68.95 27.61 15.14
CA VAL A 9 -69.14 26.15 15.29
C VAL A 9 -68.83 25.40 14.00
N GLY A 10 -68.33 24.16 14.09
CA GLY A 10 -68.31 23.22 12.97
C GLY A 10 -67.81 21.82 13.35
N ILE A 11 -68.73 20.93 13.69
CA ILE A 11 -68.54 19.46 13.82
C ILE A 11 -68.47 18.86 12.41
N GLY A 12 -67.58 17.90 12.18
CA GLY A 12 -67.58 17.08 10.96
C GLY A 12 -66.61 15.89 11.05
N ALA A 13 -67.14 14.69 11.27
CA ALA A 13 -66.45 13.42 11.13
C ALA A 13 -66.52 12.90 9.68
N LEU A 14 -65.73 11.85 9.40
CA LEU A 14 -65.50 11.14 8.12
C LEU A 14 -64.43 11.81 7.24
N LEU A 15 -63.43 11.13 6.69
CA LEU A 15 -63.49 9.87 5.93
C LEU A 15 -62.17 9.09 6.02
N VAL A 16 -62.31 7.77 6.00
CA VAL A 16 -61.25 6.78 5.77
C VAL A 16 -60.66 7.02 4.38
N GLY A 17 -59.35 7.29 4.32
CA GLY A 17 -58.60 7.40 3.08
C GLY A 17 -57.55 6.30 3.01
N CYS A 18 -57.89 5.17 2.38
CA CYS A 18 -56.89 4.29 1.78
C CYS A 18 -56.19 5.08 0.68
N ASN A 19 -54.89 5.34 0.84
CA ASN A 19 -54.07 5.87 -0.23
C ASN A 19 -53.12 4.78 -0.75
N SER A 20 -53.17 4.69 -2.07
CA SER A 20 -52.57 3.75 -3.01
C SER A 20 -51.06 3.97 -3.19
N ASN A 21 -50.44 3.00 -3.90
CA ASN A 21 -49.08 2.99 -4.48
C ASN A 21 -47.96 2.73 -3.45
N GLU A 22 -46.97 1.86 -3.66
CA GLU A 22 -46.38 1.17 -4.81
C GLU A 22 -45.69 -0.08 -4.22
N GLU A 23 -45.89 -1.26 -4.78
CA GLU A 23 -44.96 -1.89 -5.75
C GLU A 23 -43.67 -2.42 -5.09
N LYS A 24 -43.52 -3.74 -5.17
CA LYS A 24 -42.28 -4.52 -5.08
C LYS A 24 -41.09 -3.82 -4.40
N ILE A 25 -40.87 -4.14 -3.13
CA ILE A 25 -39.49 -4.21 -2.61
C ILE A 25 -38.89 -5.53 -3.16
N GLU A 26 -38.70 -5.52 -4.48
CA GLU A 26 -37.76 -6.35 -5.20
C GLU A 26 -36.39 -6.03 -4.61
N GLU A 27 -35.79 -6.99 -3.92
CA GLU A 27 -34.56 -7.64 -4.38
C GLU A 27 -33.62 -6.78 -5.24
N LYS A 28 -33.27 -5.56 -4.82
CA LYS A 28 -32.28 -4.75 -5.54
C LYS A 28 -31.73 -3.59 -4.72
N GLU A 29 -31.06 -3.88 -3.61
CA GLU A 29 -30.08 -2.93 -3.05
C GLU A 29 -29.08 -3.58 -2.08
N ARG A 30 -28.80 -4.87 -2.27
CA ARG A 30 -27.47 -5.42 -1.94
C ARG A 30 -26.64 -5.51 -3.20
N THR A 31 -26.44 -4.38 -3.87
CA THR A 31 -25.18 -4.19 -4.58
C THR A 31 -24.18 -3.89 -3.48
N ILE A 32 -23.71 -4.96 -2.83
CA ILE A 32 -22.39 -4.94 -2.21
C ILE A 32 -21.51 -4.41 -3.34
N GLN A 33 -20.92 -3.23 -3.13
CA GLN A 33 -19.75 -2.84 -3.91
C GLN A 33 -18.73 -3.93 -3.63
N GLU A 34 -18.78 -4.98 -4.43
CA GLU A 34 -17.69 -5.90 -4.65
C GLU A 34 -16.62 -4.96 -5.20
N GLN A 35 -15.80 -4.41 -4.29
CA GLN A 35 -14.48 -3.94 -4.63
C GLN A 35 -13.91 -5.11 -5.41
N GLU A 36 -13.78 -4.96 -6.72
CA GLU A 36 -12.93 -5.81 -7.54
C GLU A 36 -11.62 -5.88 -6.78
N MET A 37 -11.41 -6.96 -6.02
CA MET A 37 -10.11 -7.27 -5.49
C MET A 37 -9.31 -7.53 -6.74
N ILE A 38 -8.53 -6.53 -7.18
CA ILE A 38 -7.66 -6.67 -8.33
C ILE A 38 -6.71 -7.81 -7.96
N GLU A 39 -6.94 -8.99 -8.54
CA GLU A 39 -6.14 -10.16 -8.26
C GLU A 39 -4.75 -9.97 -8.83
N MET A 40 -3.74 -10.32 -8.04
CA MET A 40 -2.35 -10.28 -8.48
C MET A 40 -2.12 -11.35 -9.54
N THR A 41 -1.54 -10.97 -10.68
CA THR A 41 -1.14 -11.92 -11.72
C THR A 41 0.20 -12.57 -11.38
N GLU A 42 0.49 -13.74 -11.95
CA GLU A 42 1.82 -14.37 -11.83
C GLU A 42 2.94 -13.47 -12.39
N GLU A 43 2.64 -12.69 -13.43
CA GLU A 43 3.57 -11.73 -14.04
C GLU A 43 3.89 -10.57 -13.08
N ASP A 44 2.87 -10.03 -12.39
CA ASP A 44 3.07 -9.00 -11.38
C ASP A 44 3.91 -9.55 -10.22
N GLU A 45 3.60 -10.75 -9.71
CA GLU A 45 4.35 -11.36 -8.62
C GLU A 45 5.83 -11.58 -9.01
N GLN A 46 6.09 -12.10 -10.21
CA GLN A 46 7.44 -12.31 -10.72
C GLN A 46 8.20 -10.99 -10.87
N SER A 47 7.56 -9.96 -11.45
CA SER A 47 8.16 -8.63 -11.65
C SER A 47 8.52 -7.96 -10.32
N LEU A 48 7.62 -8.07 -9.33
CA LEU A 48 7.81 -7.57 -7.97
C LEU A 48 8.99 -8.26 -7.26
N LYS A 49 9.07 -9.59 -7.33
CA LYS A 49 10.20 -10.35 -6.76
C LYS A 49 11.51 -10.06 -7.49
N GLN A 50 11.48 -9.89 -8.82
CA GLN A 50 12.65 -9.52 -9.61
C GLN A 50 13.19 -8.15 -9.21
N LEU A 51 12.32 -7.16 -8.99
CA LEU A 51 12.71 -5.83 -8.53
C LEU A 51 13.47 -5.88 -7.19
N VAL A 52 12.98 -6.67 -6.23
CA VAL A 52 13.67 -6.89 -4.94
C VAL A 52 14.99 -7.63 -5.10
N ASN A 53 15.06 -8.62 -6.00
CA ASN A 53 16.33 -9.30 -6.30
C ASN A 53 17.36 -8.33 -6.90
N GLN A 54 16.95 -7.48 -7.84
CA GLN A 54 17.81 -6.44 -8.42
C GLN A 54 18.27 -5.42 -7.37
N TYR A 55 17.40 -5.06 -6.43
CA TYR A 55 17.76 -4.21 -5.30
C TYR A 55 18.91 -4.79 -4.47
N VAL A 56 18.81 -6.07 -4.10
CA VAL A 56 19.86 -6.77 -3.35
C VAL A 56 21.13 -6.92 -4.19
N GLN A 57 21.00 -7.27 -5.46
CA GLN A 57 22.13 -7.45 -6.37
C GLN A 57 22.94 -6.16 -6.53
N THR A 58 22.27 -5.01 -6.76
CA THR A 58 22.95 -3.72 -6.91
C THR A 58 23.71 -3.30 -5.65
N ILE A 59 23.22 -3.65 -4.46
CA ILE A 59 23.99 -3.47 -3.20
C ILE A 59 25.25 -4.35 -3.20
N ASN A 60 25.09 -5.64 -3.49
CA ASN A 60 26.20 -6.61 -3.43
C ASN A 60 27.30 -6.33 -4.46
N GLU A 61 26.92 -5.79 -5.63
CA GLU A 61 27.81 -5.38 -6.71
C GLU A 61 28.27 -3.91 -6.57
N ASN A 62 27.79 -3.20 -5.55
CA ASN A 62 28.10 -1.79 -5.28
C ASN A 62 27.80 -0.84 -6.46
N LEU A 63 26.68 -1.07 -7.14
CA LEU A 63 26.18 -0.34 -8.30
C LEU A 63 25.17 0.76 -7.91
N PHE A 64 25.66 1.95 -7.53
CA PHE A 64 24.81 3.01 -6.98
C PHE A 64 23.79 3.59 -7.98
N GLU A 65 24.21 3.88 -9.21
CA GLU A 65 23.31 4.50 -10.21
C GLU A 65 22.20 3.52 -10.61
N GLU A 66 22.55 2.25 -10.81
CA GLU A 66 21.61 1.17 -11.07
C GLU A 66 20.67 0.98 -9.88
N HIS A 67 21.18 1.00 -8.64
CA HIS A 67 20.37 0.93 -7.43
C HIS A 67 19.32 2.05 -7.38
N MET A 68 19.75 3.29 -7.64
CA MET A 68 18.84 4.44 -7.61
C MET A 68 17.83 4.42 -8.76
N SER A 69 18.14 3.77 -9.88
CA SER A 69 17.20 3.59 -10.99
C SER A 69 15.98 2.71 -10.64
N LEU A 70 16.08 1.90 -9.57
CA LEU A 70 14.99 1.05 -9.09
C LEU A 70 13.94 1.84 -8.30
N TYR A 71 14.29 3.03 -7.80
CA TYR A 71 13.38 3.88 -7.05
C TYR A 71 12.52 4.73 -7.99
N SER A 72 11.32 5.07 -7.51
CA SER A 72 10.51 6.12 -8.10
C SER A 72 11.16 7.48 -7.82
N SER A 73 11.42 8.26 -8.86
CA SER A 73 11.85 9.66 -8.70
C SER A 73 10.73 10.58 -8.21
N SER A 74 9.48 10.10 -8.19
CA SER A 74 8.31 10.82 -7.68
C SER A 74 8.05 10.53 -6.20
N ALA A 75 8.80 9.62 -5.58
CA ALA A 75 8.68 9.32 -4.15
C ALA A 75 8.96 10.57 -3.31
N MET A 76 8.16 10.79 -2.27
CA MET A 76 8.19 12.00 -1.44
C MET A 76 9.56 12.27 -0.80
N ASN A 77 10.33 11.22 -0.52
CA ASN A 77 11.63 11.25 0.14
C ASN A 77 12.78 10.85 -0.81
N PHE A 78 12.63 10.97 -2.13
CA PHE A 78 13.61 10.48 -3.10
C PHE A 78 15.01 11.11 -2.90
N ASP A 79 15.09 12.44 -2.75
CA ASP A 79 16.38 13.13 -2.61
C ASP A 79 17.11 12.76 -1.31
N ASP A 80 16.37 12.69 -0.19
CA ASP A 80 16.91 12.25 1.10
C ASP A 80 17.37 10.79 1.04
N THR A 81 16.58 9.93 0.40
CA THR A 81 16.91 8.51 0.18
C THR A 81 18.17 8.38 -0.66
N LYS A 82 18.28 9.16 -1.74
CA LYS A 82 19.46 9.18 -2.61
C LYS A 82 20.71 9.57 -1.83
N ALA A 83 20.65 10.63 -1.03
CA ALA A 83 21.78 11.08 -0.21
C ALA A 83 22.20 10.02 0.83
N GLN A 84 21.24 9.38 1.50
CA GLN A 84 21.52 8.30 2.45
C GLN A 84 22.17 7.10 1.76
N LYS A 85 21.65 6.68 0.60
CA LYS A 85 22.19 5.55 -0.17
C LYS A 85 23.57 5.87 -0.73
N GLU A 86 23.82 7.10 -1.17
CA GLU A 86 25.14 7.49 -1.64
C GLU A 86 26.19 7.34 -0.51
N ALA A 87 25.85 7.74 0.71
CA ALA A 87 26.70 7.53 1.87
C ALA A 87 26.88 6.04 2.21
N ASP A 88 25.83 5.23 2.08
CA ASP A 88 25.88 3.78 2.31
C ASP A 88 26.82 3.07 1.34
N PHE A 89 26.69 3.35 0.04
CA PHE A 89 27.53 2.77 -1.02
C PHE A 89 29.00 3.21 -0.89
N LYS A 90 29.26 4.46 -0.50
CA LYS A 90 30.63 4.94 -0.22
C LYS A 90 31.28 4.24 0.98
N ARG A 91 30.49 3.80 1.98
CA ARG A 91 31.02 3.06 3.14
C ARG A 91 31.45 1.63 2.76
N GLY A 92 30.88 1.06 1.69
CA GLY A 92 31.22 -0.26 1.17
C GLY A 92 31.01 -1.42 2.16
N ASN A 93 31.45 -2.61 1.74
CA ASN A 93 31.57 -3.83 2.56
C ASN A 93 30.27 -4.38 3.14
N VAL A 94 29.19 -4.37 2.36
CA VAL A 94 27.95 -5.05 2.72
C VAL A 94 27.66 -6.15 1.69
N GLN A 95 27.39 -7.35 2.18
CA GLN A 95 26.85 -8.45 1.38
C GLN A 95 25.51 -8.86 1.98
N VAL A 96 24.46 -8.82 1.17
CA VAL A 96 23.09 -9.14 1.54
C VAL A 96 22.68 -10.45 0.87
N GLU A 97 22.22 -11.40 1.68
CA GLU A 97 21.60 -12.64 1.24
C GLU A 97 20.08 -12.54 1.49
N LEU A 98 19.29 -12.80 0.45
CA LEU A 98 17.83 -12.81 0.54
C LEU A 98 17.36 -14.20 0.96
N LEU A 99 16.77 -14.31 2.16
CA LEU A 99 16.32 -15.60 2.73
C LEU A 99 14.87 -15.89 2.38
N THR A 100 13.99 -14.89 2.48
CA THR A 100 12.57 -15.00 2.13
C THR A 100 12.08 -13.75 1.42
N THR A 101 11.01 -13.89 0.63
CA THR A 101 10.34 -12.78 -0.07
C THR A 101 8.86 -13.10 -0.21
N ASP A 102 8.03 -12.29 0.44
CA ASP A 102 6.58 -12.47 0.49
C ASP A 102 5.87 -11.19 0.07
N VAL A 103 4.92 -11.29 -0.86
CA VAL A 103 3.98 -10.20 -1.11
C VAL A 103 2.96 -10.17 0.03
N LYS A 104 2.89 -9.07 0.78
CA LYS A 104 1.96 -8.88 1.91
C LYS A 104 0.70 -8.15 1.53
N LYS A 105 0.78 -7.30 0.49
CA LYS A 105 -0.33 -6.48 0.01
C LYS A 105 -0.19 -6.26 -1.49
N PHE A 106 -1.32 -6.31 -2.20
CA PHE A 106 -1.42 -5.96 -3.61
C PHE A 106 -2.75 -5.24 -3.85
N GLU A 107 -2.68 -4.06 -4.46
CA GLU A 107 -3.81 -3.18 -4.76
C GLU A 107 -3.60 -2.53 -6.13
N GLY A 108 -3.70 -3.33 -7.21
CA GLY A 108 -3.58 -2.86 -8.59
C GLY A 108 -2.20 -2.32 -8.92
N ASP A 109 -2.01 -1.02 -8.73
CA ASP A 109 -0.76 -0.29 -9.01
C ASP A 109 0.13 -0.11 -7.77
N TYR A 110 -0.20 -0.76 -6.66
CA TYR A 110 0.59 -0.71 -5.43
C TYR A 110 0.80 -2.09 -4.81
N ALA A 111 1.99 -2.33 -4.28
CA ALA A 111 2.33 -3.56 -3.58
C ALA A 111 3.21 -3.30 -2.34
N VAL A 112 3.09 -4.20 -1.36
CA VAL A 112 4.00 -4.28 -0.22
C VAL A 112 4.66 -5.65 -0.22
N ILE A 113 5.99 -5.67 -0.24
CA ILE A 113 6.79 -6.89 -0.11
C ILE A 113 7.53 -6.86 1.21
N GLU A 114 7.54 -8.00 1.90
CA GLU A 114 8.42 -8.22 3.04
C GLU A 114 9.47 -9.27 2.73
N THR A 115 10.70 -8.99 3.12
CA THR A 115 11.82 -9.91 2.99
C THR A 115 12.39 -10.24 4.36
N THR A 116 13.04 -11.39 4.45
CA THR A 116 14.06 -11.64 5.47
C THR A 116 15.41 -11.62 4.77
N GLU A 117 16.32 -10.80 5.26
CA GLU A 117 17.64 -10.56 4.68
C GLU A 117 18.72 -10.80 5.72
N LYS A 118 19.82 -11.42 5.30
CA LYS A 118 21.03 -11.57 6.10
C LYS A 118 22.11 -10.65 5.55
N GLU A 119 22.45 -9.63 6.32
CA GLU A 119 23.48 -8.67 6.02
C GLU A 119 24.81 -9.09 6.69
N ASN A 120 25.86 -9.23 5.89
CA ASN A 120 27.21 -9.47 6.34
C ASN A 120 28.02 -8.18 6.16
N LYS A 121 28.45 -7.59 7.26
CA LYS A 121 29.18 -6.32 7.27
C LYS A 121 30.35 -6.39 8.25
N ASN A 122 31.58 -6.31 7.74
CA ASN A 122 32.81 -6.25 8.55
C ASN A 122 32.84 -7.31 9.68
N SER A 123 32.62 -8.58 9.35
CA SER A 123 32.55 -9.71 10.29
C SER A 123 31.36 -9.73 11.26
N LYS A 124 30.43 -8.77 11.17
CA LYS A 124 29.13 -8.82 11.84
C LYS A 124 28.08 -9.39 10.89
N VAL A 125 27.27 -10.30 11.41
CA VAL A 125 26.11 -10.85 10.71
C VAL A 125 24.86 -10.32 11.38
N VAL A 126 23.95 -9.78 10.58
CA VAL A 126 22.66 -9.27 11.04
C VAL A 126 21.58 -9.86 10.16
N GLU A 127 20.59 -10.49 10.78
CA GLU A 127 19.35 -10.85 10.11
C GLU A 127 18.33 -9.74 10.34
N LYS A 128 17.64 -9.31 9.29
CA LYS A 128 16.66 -8.24 9.34
C LYS A 128 15.45 -8.58 8.50
N LYS A 129 14.28 -8.08 8.90
CA LYS A 129 13.12 -8.02 8.02
C LYS A 129 13.01 -6.64 7.42
N VAL A 130 12.78 -6.58 6.11
CA VAL A 130 12.68 -5.34 5.35
C VAL A 130 11.33 -5.29 4.66
N GLN A 131 10.68 -4.13 4.73
CA GLN A 131 9.49 -3.82 3.96
C GLN A 131 9.84 -2.94 2.76
N TYR A 132 9.25 -3.26 1.62
CA TYR A 132 9.31 -2.48 0.39
C TYR A 132 7.91 -2.00 0.05
N GLY A 133 7.73 -0.68 -0.05
CA GLY A 133 6.57 -0.07 -0.69
C GLY A 133 6.88 0.14 -2.17
N ILE A 134 6.02 -0.37 -3.05
CA ILE A 134 6.29 -0.41 -4.49
C ILE A 134 5.06 0.10 -5.25
N GLY A 135 5.27 1.09 -6.12
CA GLY A 135 4.25 1.66 -7.01
C GLY A 135 4.50 1.27 -8.47
N LYS A 136 3.43 1.12 -9.25
CA LYS A 136 3.48 0.87 -10.70
C LYS A 136 3.52 2.19 -11.44
N GLU A 137 4.54 2.39 -12.26
CA GLU A 137 4.67 3.52 -13.17
C GLU A 137 4.59 3.06 -14.62
N SER A 138 4.53 3.99 -15.58
CA SER A 138 4.49 3.67 -17.01
C SER A 138 5.69 2.83 -17.50
N GLY A 139 6.80 2.88 -16.77
CA GLY A 139 8.01 2.08 -17.02
C GLY A 139 8.11 0.78 -16.23
N GLY A 140 7.07 0.40 -15.47
CA GLY A 140 7.06 -0.77 -14.60
C GLY A 140 7.06 -0.44 -13.11
N TRP A 141 7.25 -1.46 -12.28
CA TRP A 141 7.26 -1.33 -10.83
C TRP A 141 8.50 -0.58 -10.33
N LYS A 142 8.31 0.33 -9.37
CA LYS A 142 9.34 1.17 -8.77
C LYS A 142 9.22 1.19 -7.25
N ILE A 143 10.36 1.21 -6.58
CA ILE A 143 10.44 1.28 -5.12
C ILE A 143 10.13 2.72 -4.68
N GLU A 144 9.16 2.89 -3.80
CA GLU A 144 8.80 4.17 -3.20
C GLU A 144 9.39 4.32 -1.79
N ASP A 145 9.47 3.22 -1.03
CA ASP A 145 9.98 3.21 0.34
C ASP A 145 10.66 1.86 0.66
N VAL A 146 11.71 1.90 1.48
CA VAL A 146 12.36 0.71 2.03
C VAL A 146 12.65 0.94 3.50
N ARG A 147 12.13 0.06 4.36
CA ARG A 147 12.29 0.18 5.81
C ARG A 147 12.60 -1.14 6.50
N ILE A 148 13.50 -1.09 7.48
CA ILE A 148 13.77 -2.23 8.36
C ILE A 148 12.68 -2.28 9.43
N ILE A 149 11.96 -3.40 9.51
CA ILE A 149 10.84 -3.60 10.44
C ILE A 149 11.19 -4.54 11.61
N GLU A 150 12.21 -5.39 11.45
CA GLU A 150 12.75 -6.25 12.52
C GLU A 150 14.26 -6.38 12.32
N LYS A 151 15.03 -6.47 13.40
CA LYS A 151 16.49 -6.67 13.35
C LYS A 151 16.94 -7.61 14.47
N LYS A 152 17.71 -8.63 14.11
CA LYS A 152 18.39 -9.56 15.02
C LYS A 152 19.88 -9.53 14.71
N GLU A 153 20.68 -9.14 15.69
CA GLU A 153 22.13 -9.14 15.56
C GLU A 153 22.67 -10.43 16.17
N SER A 154 23.56 -11.13 15.47
CA SER A 154 24.41 -12.15 16.09
C SER A 154 25.81 -11.58 16.28
N GLU A 155 26.34 -11.71 17.49
CA GLU A 155 27.76 -11.47 17.74
C GLU A 155 28.53 -12.68 17.19
N ALA A 156 29.53 -12.42 16.34
CA ALA A 156 30.48 -13.47 15.95
C ALA A 156 31.29 -13.85 17.21
N LEU A 157 31.18 -15.10 17.63
CA LEU A 157 31.97 -15.70 18.72
C LEU A 157 33.45 -15.78 18.38
#